data_AF-A0AA46NPV6-F1
#
_entry.id   AF-A0AA46NPV6-F1
#
_cell.length_a   1.000
_cell.length_b   1.000
_cell.length_c   1.000
_cell.angle_alpha   90.00
_cell.angle_beta   90.00
_cell.angle_gamma   90.00
#
_symmetry.space_group_name_H-M   'P 1'
#
loop_
_entity.id
_entity.type
_entity.pdbx_description
1 polymer ?
#
loop_
_entity_poly.entity_id
_entity_poly.type
_entity_poly.pdbx_seq_one_letter_code
_entity_poly.pdbx_strand_id
1 'polypeptide(L)'
;MSNLTEHKCKGKCPEFKTEQCNHCLITEGDTDEKTSDFVVGDMVVVDSPEFADDLLTVTSVLDRPHLLHPVVFLVNSKNKPEMFGITLIRHATHEEKATGKRLFFTSQFVKRLSRACSLLREQIHLHRKLHGLQQIEIERQVQKGKLQLSNMEACYIEKKKECDKMHSVSIELHKSRDQAYKHLESCENSLTSQTIRFNELYQKLLDVVEIINNPDNHYVPFSYVAEQLQDVLGEAQGEVA
;
A
#
# COMPACT_ATOMS: atom_id res chain seq x y z
N MET A 1 -8.43 49.56 -29.76
CA MET A 1 -8.77 48.41 -28.90
C MET A 1 -7.91 48.50 -27.66
N SER A 2 -8.41 49.16 -26.62
CA SER A 2 -7.71 49.32 -25.34
C SER A 2 -8.74 49.85 -24.36
N ASN A 3 -9.07 49.07 -23.33
CA ASN A 3 -9.53 49.49 -21.99
C ASN A 3 -10.29 48.34 -21.31
N LEU A 4 -9.55 47.30 -20.92
CA LEU A 4 -9.88 46.54 -19.73
C LEU A 4 -8.78 46.87 -18.73
N THR A 5 -9.12 47.73 -17.77
CA THR A 5 -8.30 48.09 -16.62
C THR A 5 -7.75 46.81 -15.97
N GLU A 6 -6.42 46.71 -15.91
CA GLU A 6 -5.75 45.51 -15.38
C GLU A 6 -6.16 45.26 -13.91
N HIS A 7 -6.76 44.11 -13.65
CA HIS A 7 -7.25 43.74 -12.32
C HIS A 7 -6.08 43.60 -11.34
N LYS A 8 -6.21 44.15 -10.12
CA LYS A 8 -5.16 44.18 -9.06
C LYS A 8 -4.63 42.81 -8.61
N CYS A 9 -5.23 41.71 -9.07
CA CYS A 9 -4.94 40.34 -8.64
C CYS A 9 -4.23 39.50 -9.70
N LYS A 10 -3.89 40.09 -10.86
CA LYS A 10 -3.14 39.42 -11.93
C LYS A 10 -1.84 38.82 -11.37
N GLY A 11 -1.75 37.49 -11.38
CA GLY A 11 -0.57 36.73 -10.96
C GLY A 11 -0.41 36.43 -9.46
N LYS A 12 -1.39 36.79 -8.60
CA LYS A 12 -1.30 36.56 -7.13
C LYS A 12 -2.28 35.52 -6.57
N CYS A 13 -3.28 35.09 -7.34
CA CYS A 13 -4.24 34.06 -6.91
C CYS A 13 -3.93 32.70 -7.56
N PRO A 14 -3.76 31.62 -6.78
CA PRO A 14 -3.48 30.29 -7.32
C PRO A 14 -4.66 29.68 -8.11
N GLU A 15 -5.88 30.24 -7.99
CA GLU A 15 -7.08 29.78 -8.71
C GLU A 15 -7.33 30.49 -10.05
N PHE A 16 -6.50 31.44 -10.45
CA PHE A 16 -6.74 32.25 -11.65
C PHE A 16 -6.21 31.56 -12.92
N LYS A 17 -6.96 30.58 -13.45
CA LYS A 17 -6.62 30.00 -14.76
C LYS A 17 -7.66 30.18 -15.85
N THR A 18 -8.93 30.44 -15.54
CA THR A 18 -9.94 30.71 -16.59
C THR A 18 -11.15 31.54 -16.14
N GLU A 19 -11.36 31.80 -14.85
CA GLU A 19 -12.53 32.53 -14.34
C GLU A 19 -12.14 33.53 -13.24
N GLN A 20 -12.93 34.61 -13.08
CA GLN A 20 -12.75 35.65 -12.06
C GLN A 20 -12.69 35.01 -10.67
N CYS A 21 -11.74 35.41 -9.82
CA CYS A 21 -11.64 34.82 -8.49
C CYS A 21 -12.82 35.27 -7.59
N ASN A 22 -13.32 34.37 -6.75
CA ASN A 22 -14.43 34.63 -5.83
C ASN A 22 -14.14 35.75 -4.80
N HIS A 23 -12.88 36.14 -4.62
CA HIS A 23 -12.50 37.27 -3.76
C HIS A 23 -12.62 38.64 -4.42
N CYS A 24 -12.83 38.68 -5.74
CA CYS A 24 -12.93 39.93 -6.49
C CYS A 24 -14.28 40.13 -7.17
N LEU A 25 -15.30 39.37 -6.76
CA LEU A 25 -16.68 39.79 -6.94
C LEU A 25 -16.92 41.04 -6.08
N ILE A 26 -16.54 42.20 -6.63
CA ILE A 26 -17.14 43.46 -6.27
C ILE A 26 -18.57 43.36 -6.79
N THR A 27 -19.52 43.06 -5.92
CA THR A 27 -20.91 43.41 -6.16
C THR A 27 -20.92 44.92 -6.39
N GLU A 28 -21.15 45.33 -7.64
CA GLU A 28 -21.43 46.72 -7.98
C GLU A 28 -22.69 47.13 -7.20
N GLY A 29 -22.50 47.76 -6.04
CA GLY A 29 -23.59 48.10 -5.12
C GLY A 29 -23.20 48.94 -3.90
N ASP A 30 -21.94 49.38 -3.78
CA ASP A 30 -21.54 50.33 -2.74
C ASP A 30 -21.46 51.74 -3.32
N THR A 31 -22.64 52.31 -3.62
CA THR A 31 -22.86 53.75 -3.63
C THR A 31 -24.08 54.03 -2.76
N ASP A 32 -23.85 54.81 -1.70
CA ASP A 32 -24.78 55.26 -0.67
C ASP A 32 -25.97 56.09 -1.18
N GLU A 33 -26.90 55.47 -1.91
CA GLU A 33 -28.29 55.92 -2.04
C GLU A 33 -29.17 54.67 -2.10
N LYS A 34 -29.90 54.37 -1.01
CA LYS A 34 -30.91 53.30 -0.98
C LYS A 34 -32.12 53.72 -1.84
N THR A 35 -31.96 53.68 -3.16
CA THR A 35 -33.10 53.56 -4.07
C THR A 35 -33.64 52.16 -3.89
N SER A 36 -34.89 52.03 -3.44
CA SER A 36 -35.62 50.78 -3.25
C SER A 36 -35.22 49.62 -4.20
N ASP A 37 -35.01 48.41 -3.65
CA ASP A 37 -34.69 47.17 -4.42
C ASP A 37 -35.77 46.72 -5.44
N PHE A 38 -36.90 47.44 -5.53
CA PHE A 38 -38.04 47.12 -6.38
C PHE A 38 -38.09 48.04 -7.59
N VAL A 39 -38.28 47.46 -8.78
CA VAL A 39 -38.47 48.20 -10.03
C VAL A 39 -39.86 47.98 -10.61
N VAL A 40 -40.34 48.93 -11.41
CA VAL A 40 -41.62 48.82 -12.12
C VAL A 40 -41.60 47.57 -13.02
N GLY A 41 -42.63 46.73 -12.87
CA GLY A 41 -42.74 45.44 -13.54
C GLY A 41 -42.36 44.24 -12.66
N ASP A 42 -41.76 44.46 -11.48
CA ASP A 42 -41.46 43.35 -10.56
C ASP A 42 -42.73 42.69 -10.06
N MET A 43 -42.70 41.36 -10.01
CA MET A 43 -43.73 40.55 -9.35
C MET A 43 -43.38 40.33 -7.89
N VAL A 44 -44.27 40.77 -7.01
CA VAL A 44 -44.11 40.78 -5.56
C VAL A 44 -45.31 40.12 -4.88
N VAL A 45 -45.14 39.75 -3.62
CA VAL A 45 -46.21 39.28 -2.74
C VAL A 45 -46.14 40.05 -1.43
N VAL A 46 -47.30 40.22 -0.78
CA VAL A 46 -47.38 40.86 0.53
C VAL A 46 -46.91 39.87 1.59
N ASP A 47 -45.94 40.27 2.41
CA ASP A 47 -45.36 39.46 3.49
C ASP A 47 -46.15 39.61 4.80
N SER A 48 -47.48 39.54 4.69
CA SER A 48 -48.38 39.46 5.85
C SER A 48 -49.50 38.47 5.55
N PRO A 49 -49.90 37.64 6.53
CA PRO A 49 -50.98 36.67 6.36
C PRO A 49 -52.38 37.33 6.30
N GLU A 50 -52.49 38.62 6.59
CA GLU A 50 -53.76 39.36 6.61
C GLU A 50 -54.21 39.83 5.23
N PHE A 51 -53.33 39.75 4.23
CA PHE A 51 -53.59 40.21 2.86
C PHE A 51 -53.75 39.02 1.89
N ALA A 52 -54.43 39.28 0.77
CA ALA A 52 -54.75 38.27 -0.22
C ALA A 52 -53.50 37.55 -0.77
N ASP A 53 -53.64 36.26 -1.10
CA ASP A 53 -52.59 35.43 -1.70
C ASP A 53 -52.32 35.77 -3.19
N ASP A 54 -52.60 37.01 -3.59
CA ASP A 54 -52.47 37.47 -4.95
C ASP A 54 -51.02 37.84 -5.27
N LEU A 55 -50.60 37.52 -6.50
CA LEU A 55 -49.37 38.03 -7.07
C LEU A 55 -49.61 39.46 -7.54
N LEU A 56 -48.75 40.38 -7.11
CA LEU A 56 -48.88 41.80 -7.38
C LEU A 56 -47.74 42.26 -8.29
N THR A 57 -48.02 43.21 -9.19
CA THR A 57 -46.99 43.82 -10.04
C THR A 57 -46.73 45.24 -9.61
N VAL A 58 -45.46 45.61 -9.47
CA VAL A 58 -45.04 46.98 -9.15
C VAL A 58 -45.36 47.90 -10.32
N THR A 59 -46.17 48.92 -10.09
CA THR A 59 -46.53 49.92 -11.12
C THR A 59 -45.84 51.25 -10.93
N SER A 60 -45.53 51.62 -9.69
CA SER A 60 -44.80 52.85 -9.37
C SER A 60 -44.17 52.74 -8.00
N VAL A 61 -42.98 53.32 -7.84
CA VAL A 61 -42.31 53.41 -6.54
C VAL A 61 -42.23 54.88 -6.14
N LEU A 62 -42.76 55.20 -4.96
CA LEU A 62 -42.64 56.52 -4.36
C LEU A 62 -41.58 56.48 -3.27
N ASP A 63 -40.42 57.02 -3.61
CA ASP A 63 -39.36 57.31 -2.66
C ASP A 63 -39.30 58.83 -2.47
N ARG A 64 -39.89 59.33 -1.38
CA ARG A 64 -39.89 60.75 -1.05
C ARG A 64 -39.35 60.97 0.35
N PRO A 65 -38.50 62.00 0.58
CA PRO A 65 -37.84 62.24 1.86
C PRO A 65 -38.80 62.63 3.01
N HIS A 66 -40.09 62.84 2.74
CA HIS A 66 -41.11 63.18 3.74
C HIS A 66 -41.99 62.00 4.17
N LEU A 67 -41.81 60.81 3.58
CA LEU A 67 -42.51 59.60 4.01
C LEU A 67 -41.65 58.86 5.03
N LEU A 68 -42.27 58.40 6.13
CA LEU A 68 -41.60 57.60 7.16
C LEU A 68 -41.02 56.29 6.60
N HIS A 69 -41.64 55.73 5.55
CA HIS A 69 -41.16 54.58 4.79
C HIS A 69 -41.50 54.74 3.30
N PRO A 70 -40.62 54.34 2.37
CA PRO A 70 -40.94 54.31 0.95
C PRO A 70 -42.09 53.35 0.64
N VAL A 71 -42.93 53.74 -0.31
CA VAL A 71 -44.22 53.10 -0.61
C VAL A 71 -44.25 52.68 -2.06
N VAL A 72 -44.84 51.52 -2.32
CA VAL A 72 -45.01 50.98 -3.67
C VAL A 72 -46.48 50.90 -4.02
N PHE A 73 -46.79 51.35 -5.23
CA PHE A 73 -48.08 51.09 -5.86
C PHE A 73 -48.01 49.77 -6.61
N LEU A 74 -48.98 48.94 -6.32
CA LEU A 74 -49.10 47.59 -6.82
C LEU A 74 -50.43 47.44 -7.55
N VAL A 75 -50.45 46.57 -8.55
CA VAL A 75 -51.71 46.11 -9.14
C VAL A 75 -51.80 44.60 -9.04
N ASN A 76 -52.99 44.12 -8.64
CA ASN A 76 -53.29 42.70 -8.69
C ASN A 76 -53.72 42.26 -10.09
N SER A 77 -53.92 40.96 -10.27
CA SER A 77 -54.41 40.35 -11.52
C SER A 77 -55.76 40.90 -12.03
N LYS A 78 -56.50 41.65 -11.19
CA LYS A 78 -57.77 42.31 -11.51
C LYS A 78 -57.61 43.81 -11.78
N ASN A 79 -56.38 44.30 -11.96
CA ASN A 79 -56.05 45.72 -12.13
C ASN A 79 -56.54 46.62 -10.97
N LYS A 80 -56.75 46.07 -9.78
CA LYS A 80 -57.08 46.89 -8.61
C LYS A 80 -55.79 47.48 -8.05
N PRO A 81 -55.68 48.81 -7.93
CA PRO A 81 -54.50 49.44 -7.35
C PRO A 81 -54.49 49.25 -5.83
N GLU A 82 -53.35 48.87 -5.30
CA GLU A 82 -53.08 48.72 -3.87
C GLU A 82 -51.78 49.43 -3.53
N MET A 83 -51.65 49.87 -2.28
CA MET A 83 -50.53 50.65 -1.80
C MET A 83 -49.94 49.99 -0.56
N PHE A 84 -48.66 49.62 -0.61
CA PHE A 84 -47.98 48.96 0.49
C PHE A 84 -46.64 49.62 0.79
N GLY A 85 -46.26 49.65 2.06
CA GLY A 85 -44.88 49.96 2.44
C GLY A 85 -43.95 48.87 1.91
N ILE A 86 -42.75 49.26 1.48
CA ILE A 86 -41.72 48.33 0.99
C ILE A 86 -41.40 47.23 2.02
N THR A 87 -41.52 47.55 3.32
CA THR A 87 -41.30 46.62 4.43
C THR A 87 -42.34 45.49 4.52
N LEU A 88 -43.47 45.61 3.81
CA LEU A 88 -44.56 44.64 3.83
C LEU A 88 -44.59 43.77 2.57
N ILE A 89 -43.60 43.87 1.69
CA ILE A 89 -43.57 43.13 0.42
C ILE A 89 -42.21 42.45 0.21
N ARG A 90 -42.22 41.35 -0.54
CA ARG A 90 -41.01 40.69 -1.03
C ARG A 90 -41.16 40.28 -2.49
N HIS A 91 -40.05 40.07 -3.18
CA HIS A 91 -40.10 39.45 -4.52
C HIS A 91 -40.79 38.08 -4.45
N ALA A 92 -41.61 37.80 -5.46
CA ALA A 92 -42.23 36.50 -5.63
C ALA A 92 -41.18 35.46 -6.02
N THR A 93 -41.26 34.26 -5.45
CA THR A 93 -40.37 33.15 -5.83
C THR A 93 -40.67 32.68 -7.25
N HIS A 94 -39.73 31.95 -7.84
CA HIS A 94 -39.94 31.37 -9.18
C HIS A 94 -41.17 30.46 -9.22
N GLU A 95 -41.47 29.74 -8.14
CA GLU A 95 -42.67 28.91 -8.06
C GLU A 95 -43.96 29.74 -7.95
N GLU A 96 -43.95 30.83 -7.17
CA GLU A 96 -45.11 31.74 -7.05
C GLU A 96 -45.45 32.42 -8.37
N LYS A 97 -44.43 32.82 -9.14
CA LYS A 97 -44.57 33.33 -10.50
C LYS A 97 -45.19 32.29 -11.44
N ALA A 98 -44.78 31.02 -11.32
CA ALA A 98 -45.32 29.93 -12.13
C ALA A 98 -46.77 29.57 -11.76
N THR A 99 -47.15 29.69 -10.48
CA THR A 99 -48.53 29.40 -10.02
C THR A 99 -49.47 30.59 -10.06
N GLY A 100 -48.95 31.81 -10.29
CA GLY A 100 -49.73 33.05 -10.31
C GLY A 100 -50.35 33.44 -8.95
N LYS A 101 -49.86 32.86 -7.85
CA LYS A 101 -50.40 33.02 -6.49
C LYS A 101 -49.27 32.93 -5.46
N ARG A 102 -49.42 33.63 -4.33
CA ARG A 102 -48.57 33.48 -3.15
C ARG A 102 -48.67 32.04 -2.64
N LEU A 103 -47.52 31.44 -2.35
CA LEU A 103 -47.48 30.11 -1.76
C LEU A 103 -47.19 30.26 -0.28
N PHE A 104 -48.06 29.70 0.57
CA PHE A 104 -47.81 29.64 2.00
C PHE A 104 -46.44 29.00 2.28
N PHE A 105 -45.72 29.56 3.26
CA PHE A 105 -44.39 29.13 3.68
C PHE A 105 -44.29 27.61 3.86
N THR A 106 -45.35 27.00 4.42
CA THR A 106 -45.48 25.55 4.63
C THR A 106 -45.45 24.74 3.33
N SER A 107 -46.08 25.21 2.25
CA SER A 107 -46.13 24.49 0.96
C SER A 107 -44.78 24.50 0.23
N GLN A 108 -44.09 25.64 0.24
CA GLN A 108 -42.74 25.73 -0.34
C GLN A 108 -41.72 24.92 0.47
N PHE A 109 -41.81 24.98 1.80
CA PHE A 109 -40.95 24.24 2.71
C PHE A 109 -41.11 22.72 2.55
N VAL A 110 -42.34 22.21 2.45
CA VAL A 110 -42.60 20.78 2.24
C VAL A 110 -42.03 20.28 0.91
N LYS A 111 -42.12 21.05 -0.17
CA LYS A 111 -41.53 20.67 -1.47
C LYS A 111 -40.00 20.64 -1.42
N ARG A 112 -39.37 21.63 -0.77
CA ARG A 112 -37.91 21.66 -0.58
C ARG A 112 -37.43 20.50 0.29
N LEU A 113 -38.13 20.20 1.37
CA LEU A 113 -37.85 19.02 2.20
C LEU A 113 -38.01 17.71 1.44
N SER A 114 -39.07 17.57 0.63
CA SER A 114 -39.29 16.36 -0.17
C SER A 114 -38.13 16.10 -1.14
N ARG A 115 -37.66 17.16 -1.83
CA ARG A 115 -36.49 17.07 -2.72
C ARG A 115 -35.18 16.80 -1.97
N ALA A 116 -34.99 17.41 -0.80
CA ALA A 116 -33.82 17.13 0.04
C ALA A 116 -33.82 15.67 0.52
N CYS A 117 -34.98 15.15 0.92
CA CYS A 117 -35.14 13.76 1.33
C CYS A 117 -34.89 12.76 0.19
N SER A 118 -35.30 13.06 -1.05
CA SER A 118 -35.01 12.19 -2.19
C SER A 118 -33.51 12.15 -2.51
N LEU A 119 -32.85 13.32 -2.50
CA LEU A 119 -31.39 13.42 -2.70
C LEU A 119 -30.61 12.70 -1.59
N LEU A 120 -31.03 12.83 -0.33
CA LEU A 120 -30.41 12.11 0.79
C LEU A 120 -30.55 10.59 0.65
N ARG A 121 -31.72 10.10 0.22
CA ARG A 121 -31.93 8.66 -0.04
C ARG A 121 -31.00 8.14 -1.14
N GLU A 122 -30.85 8.90 -2.22
CA GLU A 122 -29.95 8.55 -3.31
C GLU A 122 -28.48 8.55 -2.87
N GLN A 123 -28.06 9.56 -2.10
CA GLN A 123 -26.71 9.60 -1.52
C GLN A 123 -26.45 8.39 -0.59
N ILE A 124 -27.40 8.04 0.28
CA ILE A 124 -27.28 6.85 1.15
C ILE A 124 -27.17 5.58 0.30
N HIS A 125 -27.96 5.46 -0.76
CA HIS A 125 -27.90 4.31 -1.67
C HIS A 125 -26.53 4.19 -2.35
N LEU A 126 -26.02 5.30 -2.90
CA LEU A 126 -24.70 5.36 -3.53
C LEU A 126 -23.59 5.03 -2.53
N HIS A 127 -23.67 5.56 -1.30
CA HIS A 127 -22.67 5.31 -0.28
C HIS A 127 -22.65 3.84 0.15
N ARG A 128 -23.82 3.20 0.31
CA ARG A 128 -23.92 1.75 0.57
C ARG A 128 -23.35 0.92 -0.58
N LYS A 129 -23.62 1.32 -1.83
CA LYS A 129 -23.07 0.65 -3.02
C LYS A 129 -21.55 0.76 -3.06
N LEU A 130 -21.00 1.94 -2.79
CA LEU A 130 -19.55 2.16 -2.72
C LEU A 130 -18.91 1.30 -1.61
N HIS A 131 -19.52 1.27 -0.43
CA HIS A 131 -19.05 0.42 0.68
C HIS A 131 -19.06 -1.06 0.31
N GLY A 132 -20.11 -1.53 -0.38
CA GLY A 132 -20.18 -2.91 -0.88
C GLY A 132 -19.06 -3.24 -1.87
N LEU A 133 -18.74 -2.33 -2.79
CA LEU A 133 -17.62 -2.49 -3.74
C LEU A 133 -16.26 -2.51 -3.03
N GLN A 134 -16.07 -1.64 -2.03
CA GLN A 134 -14.85 -1.63 -1.22
C GLN A 134 -14.67 -2.94 -0.45
N GLN A 135 -15.75 -3.49 0.12
CA GLN A 135 -15.73 -4.77 0.82
C GLN A 135 -15.30 -5.91 -0.11
N ILE A 136 -15.86 -5.96 -1.33
CA ILE A 136 -15.50 -6.97 -2.34
C ILE A 136 -14.02 -6.87 -2.72
N GLU A 137 -13.49 -5.66 -2.90
CA GLU A 137 -12.08 -5.48 -3.24
C GLU A 137 -11.16 -5.90 -2.08
N ILE A 138 -11.51 -5.58 -0.83
CA ILE A 138 -10.78 -6.04 0.35
C ILE A 138 -10.76 -7.58 0.40
N GLU A 139 -11.91 -8.24 0.20
CA GLU A 139 -12.00 -9.70 0.18
C GLU A 139 -11.14 -10.32 -0.93
N ARG A 140 -11.12 -9.71 -2.12
CA ARG A 140 -10.26 -10.13 -3.23
C ARG A 140 -8.78 -10.02 -2.87
N GLN A 141 -8.35 -8.91 -2.24
CA GLN A 141 -6.97 -8.73 -1.82
C GLN A 141 -6.58 -9.73 -0.71
N VAL A 142 -7.47 -9.96 0.26
CA VAL A 142 -7.27 -10.99 1.31
C VAL A 142 -7.12 -12.37 0.69
N GLN A 143 -7.95 -12.73 -0.29
CA GLN A 143 -7.87 -14.03 -0.95
C GLN A 143 -6.59 -14.18 -1.77
N LYS A 144 -6.15 -13.12 -2.44
CA LYS A 144 -4.85 -13.08 -3.13
C LYS A 144 -3.69 -13.27 -2.16
N GLY A 145 -3.72 -12.61 -1.00
CA GLY A 145 -2.71 -12.76 0.05
C GLY A 145 -2.67 -14.19 0.61
N LYS A 146 -3.83 -14.81 0.85
CA LYS A 146 -3.91 -16.22 1.29
C LYS A 146 -3.29 -17.18 0.29
N LEU A 147 -3.54 -16.99 -1.01
CA LEU A 147 -2.95 -17.83 -2.05
C LEU A 147 -1.42 -17.66 -2.12
N GLN A 148 -0.93 -16.42 -1.99
CA GLN A 148 0.51 -16.15 -1.94
C GLN A 148 1.19 -16.81 -0.74
N LEU A 149 0.58 -16.72 0.45
CA LEU A 149 1.07 -17.39 1.66
C LEU A 149 1.11 -18.91 1.48
N SER A 150 0.05 -19.51 0.94
CA SER A 150 0.00 -20.96 0.68
C SER A 150 1.11 -21.42 -0.28
N ASN A 151 1.37 -20.64 -1.34
CA ASN A 151 2.46 -20.94 -2.27
C ASN A 151 3.84 -20.82 -1.62
N MET A 152 4.04 -19.83 -0.75
CA MET A 152 5.28 -19.67 0.01
C MET A 152 5.50 -20.81 1.00
N GLU A 153 4.45 -21.26 1.70
CA GLU A 153 4.51 -22.40 2.60
C GLU A 153 4.88 -23.69 1.86
N ALA A 154 4.29 -23.93 0.68
CA ALA A 154 4.63 -25.08 -0.15
C ALA A 154 6.11 -25.06 -0.58
N CYS A 155 6.60 -23.91 -1.04
CA CYS A 155 8.02 -23.72 -1.41
C CYS A 155 8.95 -23.96 -0.20
N TYR A 156 8.59 -23.44 0.97
CA TYR A 156 9.35 -23.66 2.20
C TYR A 156 9.42 -25.14 2.58
N ILE A 157 8.30 -25.87 2.50
CA ILE A 157 8.25 -27.31 2.79
C ILE A 157 9.14 -28.09 1.82
N GLU A 158 9.12 -27.75 0.53
CA GLU A 158 9.98 -28.38 -0.48
C GLU A 158 11.47 -28.15 -0.19
N LYS A 159 11.85 -26.90 0.09
CA LYS A 159 13.24 -26.56 0.47
C LYS A 159 13.70 -27.23 1.75
N LYS A 160 12.81 -27.38 2.73
CA LYS A 160 13.11 -28.14 3.95
C LYS A 160 13.41 -29.59 3.63
N LYS A 161 12.62 -30.25 2.77
CA LYS A 161 12.88 -31.63 2.33
C LYS A 161 14.22 -31.76 1.59
N GLU A 162 14.60 -30.78 0.78
CA GLU A 162 15.92 -30.77 0.13
C GLU A 162 17.06 -30.66 1.15
N CYS A 163 16.94 -29.77 2.14
CA CYS A 163 17.91 -29.67 3.24
C CYS A 163 18.04 -30.98 4.02
N ASP A 164 16.93 -31.64 4.35
CA ASP A 164 16.95 -32.91 5.08
C ASP A 164 17.65 -34.01 4.27
N LYS A 165 17.43 -34.05 2.95
CA LYS A 165 18.15 -34.96 2.04
C LYS A 165 19.66 -34.68 2.02
N MET A 166 20.06 -33.42 1.89
CA MET A 166 21.49 -33.04 1.91
C MET A 166 22.14 -33.38 3.26
N HIS A 167 21.40 -33.20 4.36
CA HIS A 167 21.88 -33.56 5.68
C HIS A 167 22.10 -35.08 5.81
N SER A 168 21.18 -35.90 5.30
CA SER A 168 21.35 -37.36 5.25
C SER A 168 22.60 -37.77 4.46
N VAL A 169 22.80 -37.19 3.27
CA VAL A 169 23.99 -37.46 2.44
C VAL A 169 25.28 -37.04 3.16
N SER A 170 25.26 -35.90 3.86
CA SER A 170 26.40 -35.44 4.65
C SER A 170 26.77 -36.44 5.76
N ILE A 171 25.78 -36.99 6.47
CA ILE A 171 26.00 -38.01 7.49
C ILE A 171 26.64 -39.27 6.88
N GLU A 172 26.18 -39.72 5.72
CA GLU A 172 26.74 -40.90 5.02
C GLU A 172 28.18 -40.65 4.56
N LEU A 173 28.46 -39.46 4.02
CA LEU A 173 29.83 -39.06 3.65
C LEU A 173 30.76 -39.04 4.85
N HIS A 174 30.31 -38.52 6.00
CA HIS A 174 31.10 -38.56 7.23
C HIS A 174 31.40 -40.00 7.67
N LYS A 175 30.41 -40.89 7.64
CA LYS A 175 30.62 -42.32 7.96
C LYS A 175 31.63 -42.98 7.02
N SER A 176 31.51 -42.74 5.71
CA SER A 176 32.43 -43.29 4.71
C SER A 176 33.85 -42.76 4.90
N ARG A 177 34.00 -41.46 5.16
CA ARG A 177 35.29 -40.84 5.48
C ARG A 177 35.93 -41.46 6.73
N ASP A 178 35.15 -41.64 7.80
CA ASP A 178 35.66 -42.21 9.05
C ASP A 178 36.07 -43.69 8.88
N GLN A 179 35.37 -44.45 8.03
CA GLN A 179 35.78 -45.81 7.63
C GLN A 179 37.09 -45.80 6.84
N ALA A 180 37.25 -44.86 5.90
CA ALA A 180 38.47 -44.72 5.13
C ALA A 180 39.68 -44.39 6.03
N TYR A 181 39.50 -43.52 7.04
CA TYR A 181 40.56 -43.23 8.00
C TYR A 181 40.97 -44.45 8.83
N LYS A 182 40.01 -45.26 9.30
CA LYS A 182 40.32 -46.51 10.01
C LYS A 182 41.10 -47.50 9.14
N HIS A 183 40.76 -47.58 7.85
CA HIS A 183 41.51 -48.42 6.92
C HIS A 183 42.94 -47.91 6.71
N LEU A 184 43.11 -46.59 6.54
CA LEU A 184 44.43 -45.97 6.42
C LEU A 184 45.29 -46.20 7.66
N GLU A 185 44.72 -46.03 8.85
CA GLU A 185 45.40 -46.30 10.13
C GLU A 185 45.82 -47.77 10.24
N SER A 186 44.96 -48.70 9.82
CA SER A 186 45.31 -50.13 9.76
C SER A 186 46.47 -50.40 8.79
N CYS A 187 46.49 -49.76 7.62
CA CYS A 187 47.58 -49.89 6.66
C CYS A 187 48.89 -49.29 7.21
N GLU A 188 48.83 -48.13 7.85
CA GLU A 188 49.98 -47.47 8.47
C GLU A 188 50.59 -48.34 9.58
N ASN A 189 49.75 -48.93 10.43
CA ASN A 189 50.18 -49.86 11.47
C ASN A 189 50.85 -51.10 10.85
N SER A 190 50.25 -51.68 9.80
CA SER A 190 50.83 -52.82 9.08
C SER A 190 52.19 -52.49 8.47
N LEU A 191 52.30 -51.33 7.82
CA LEU A 191 53.56 -50.86 7.22
C LEU A 191 54.63 -50.60 8.29
N THR A 192 54.23 -50.03 9.43
CA THR A 192 55.12 -49.80 10.57
C THR A 192 55.64 -51.13 11.11
N SER A 193 54.78 -52.13 11.29
CA SER A 193 55.20 -53.48 11.70
C SER A 193 56.16 -54.12 10.70
N GLN A 194 55.87 -54.03 9.39
CA GLN A 194 56.78 -54.53 8.35
C GLN A 194 58.12 -53.81 8.36
N THR A 195 58.12 -52.49 8.59
CA THR A 195 59.35 -51.68 8.67
C THR A 195 60.21 -52.08 9.87
N ILE A 196 59.59 -52.26 11.04
CA ILE A 196 60.28 -52.74 12.25
C ILE A 196 60.93 -54.10 11.97
N ARG A 197 60.17 -55.04 11.41
CA ARG A 197 60.66 -56.38 11.08
C ARG A 197 61.80 -56.36 10.06
N PHE A 198 61.66 -55.55 9.01
CA PHE A 198 62.72 -55.39 8.01
C PHE A 198 64.03 -54.90 8.67
N ASN A 199 63.93 -53.93 9.58
CA ASN A 199 65.08 -53.44 10.32
C ASN A 199 65.71 -54.54 11.19
N GLU A 200 64.91 -55.37 11.86
CA GLU A 200 65.41 -56.50 12.65
C GLU A 200 66.16 -57.53 11.79
N LEU A 201 65.60 -57.92 10.63
CA LEU A 201 66.26 -58.81 9.69
C LEU A 201 67.56 -58.22 9.14
N TYR A 202 67.55 -56.92 8.84
CA TYR A 202 68.74 -56.20 8.38
C TYR A 202 69.84 -56.20 9.44
N GLN A 203 69.52 -55.98 10.72
CA GLN A 203 70.50 -56.06 11.81
C GLN A 203 71.07 -57.48 11.94
N LYS A 204 70.24 -58.53 11.92
CA LYS A 204 70.72 -59.92 11.93
C LYS A 204 71.68 -60.21 10.78
N LEU A 205 71.39 -59.69 9.59
CA LEU A 205 72.28 -59.86 8.44
C LEU A 205 73.63 -59.14 8.65
N LEU A 206 73.61 -57.93 9.22
CA LEU A 206 74.83 -57.22 9.58
C LEU A 206 75.67 -58.01 10.59
N ASP A 207 75.05 -58.58 11.62
CA ASP A 207 75.74 -59.41 12.62
C ASP A 207 76.46 -60.59 11.95
N VAL A 208 75.81 -61.27 10.99
CA VAL A 208 76.42 -62.35 10.21
C VAL A 208 77.61 -61.84 9.39
N VAL A 209 77.47 -60.68 8.75
CA VAL A 209 78.55 -60.06 7.96
C VAL A 209 79.74 -59.67 8.86
N GLU A 210 79.50 -59.19 10.06
CA GLU A 210 80.55 -58.88 11.04
C GLU A 210 81.29 -60.16 11.47
N ILE A 211 80.58 -61.27 11.73
CA ILE A 211 81.19 -62.57 12.06
C ILE A 211 82.15 -63.02 10.95
N ILE A 212 81.74 -62.88 9.68
CA ILE A 212 82.54 -63.27 8.51
C ILE A 212 83.78 -62.38 8.36
N ASN A 213 83.64 -61.08 8.59
CA ASN A 213 84.72 -60.11 8.37
C ASN A 213 85.65 -59.93 9.58
N ASN A 214 85.35 -60.54 10.73
CA ASN A 214 86.16 -60.39 11.93
C ASN A 214 87.51 -61.12 11.75
N PRO A 215 88.64 -60.40 11.74
CA PRO A 215 89.96 -60.97 11.50
C PRO A 215 90.40 -61.96 12.60
N ASP A 216 89.87 -61.84 13.82
CA ASP A 216 90.21 -62.73 14.93
C ASP A 216 89.47 -64.08 14.86
N ASN A 217 88.48 -64.20 13.96
CA ASN A 217 87.62 -65.37 13.80
C ASN A 217 88.23 -66.40 12.83
N HIS A 218 89.46 -66.87 13.12
CA HIS A 218 90.24 -67.73 12.22
C HIS A 218 89.66 -69.13 11.94
N TYR A 219 88.55 -69.51 12.58
CA TYR A 219 88.01 -70.88 12.49
C TYR A 219 86.48 -70.97 12.62
N VAL A 220 85.72 -69.99 12.10
CA VAL A 220 84.26 -70.16 12.01
C VAL A 220 83.96 -71.18 10.91
N PRO A 221 83.33 -72.32 11.22
CA PRO A 221 82.98 -73.29 10.19
C PRO A 221 81.99 -72.68 9.20
N PHE A 222 82.21 -72.89 7.90
CA PHE A 222 81.29 -72.43 6.86
C PHE A 222 79.84 -72.89 7.10
N SER A 223 79.67 -74.09 7.69
CA SER A 223 78.36 -74.63 8.06
C SER A 223 77.61 -73.75 9.06
N TYR A 224 78.32 -73.12 10.01
CA TYR A 224 77.70 -72.23 11.00
C TYR A 224 77.20 -70.95 10.34
N VAL A 225 78.02 -70.33 9.47
CA VAL A 225 77.60 -69.14 8.70
C VAL A 225 76.42 -69.44 7.78
N ALA A 226 76.44 -70.60 7.12
CA ALA A 226 75.35 -71.05 6.25
C ALA A 226 74.04 -71.26 7.04
N GLU A 227 74.10 -71.82 8.25
CA GLU A 227 72.95 -71.99 9.13
C GLU A 227 72.36 -70.63 9.54
N GLN A 228 73.20 -69.68 9.99
CA GLN A 228 72.73 -68.33 10.35
C GLN A 228 72.11 -67.59 9.15
N LEU A 229 72.70 -67.70 7.95
CA LEU A 229 72.10 -67.13 6.74
C LEU A 229 70.78 -67.81 6.38
N GLN A 230 70.69 -69.13 6.56
CA GLN A 230 69.48 -69.89 6.28
C GLN A 230 68.36 -69.53 7.25
N ASP A 231 68.67 -69.25 8.52
CA ASP A 231 67.69 -68.76 9.50
C ASP A 231 67.15 -67.37 9.12
N VAL A 232 68.03 -66.41 8.77
CA VAL A 232 67.61 -65.07 8.31
C VAL A 232 66.77 -65.15 7.03
N LEU A 233 67.16 -65.99 6.07
CA LEU A 233 66.41 -66.21 4.83
C LEU A 233 65.08 -66.94 5.07
N GLY A 234 65.05 -67.88 6.01
CA GLY A 234 63.84 -68.60 6.40
C GLY A 234 62.81 -67.66 7.04
N GLU A 235 63.25 -66.77 7.93
CA GLU A 235 62.40 -65.74 8.54
C GLU A 235 61.84 -64.74 7.50
N ALA A 236 62.60 -64.46 6.44
CA ALA A 236 62.16 -63.60 5.33
C ALA A 236 61.20 -64.30 4.34
N GLN A 237 61.36 -65.61 4.13
CA GLN A 237 60.57 -66.39 3.16
C GLN A 237 59.23 -66.88 3.69
N GLY A 238 59.09 -67.06 5.02
CA GLY A 238 57.83 -67.46 5.66
C GLY A 238 56.65 -66.47 5.47
N GLU A 239 56.82 -65.40 4.68
CA GLU A 239 55.87 -64.31 4.49
C GLU A 239 55.27 -64.17 3.08
N VAL A 240 55.70 -64.96 2.08
CA VAL A 240 55.16 -64.85 0.71
C VAL A 240 53.93 -65.75 0.47
N ALA A 241 53.45 -66.45 1.51
CA ALA A 241 52.32 -67.38 1.45
C ALA A 241 51.02 -66.78 2.01
#